data_AF-A0A1R1X854-F1
#
_entry.id   AF-A0A1R1X854-F1
#
_cell.length_a   1.000
_cell.length_b   1.000
_cell.length_c   1.000
_cell.angle_alpha   90.00
_cell.angle_beta   90.00
_cell.angle_gamma   90.00
#
_symmetry.space_group_name_H-M   'P 1'
#
loop_
_entity.id
_entity.type
_entity.pdbx_description
1 polymer ?
#
loop_
_entity_poly.entity_id
_entity_poly.type
_entity_poly.pdbx_seq_one_letter_code
_entity_poly.pdbx_strand_id
1 'polypeptide(L)'
;MTLILKIEKISVSELNKFLLKACSSGRLEMVKEIVKAGAEIDHNKNLPIAKACKSGSVELVRWLHCNGADLTDPKSKCFYYSCSIHNFGLVILMTCYGFKSTKNHDSYYLKCISEYIKLGIK
;
A
#
# COMPACT_ATOMS: atom_id res chain seq x y z
N MET A 1 15.68 -2.82 -42.80
CA MET A 1 14.56 -2.59 -41.85
C MET A 1 15.01 -2.96 -40.44
N THR A 2 15.92 -2.19 -39.85
CA THR A 2 16.55 -2.54 -38.56
C THR A 2 16.54 -1.32 -37.63
N LEU A 3 15.36 -0.67 -37.54
CA LEU A 3 15.16 0.57 -36.78
C LEU A 3 14.01 0.47 -35.76
N ILE A 4 13.39 -0.71 -35.56
CA ILE A 4 12.15 -0.81 -34.77
C ILE A 4 12.36 -1.25 -33.30
N LEU A 5 13.56 -1.62 -32.82
CA LEU A 5 13.69 -2.15 -31.45
C LEU A 5 14.75 -1.48 -30.55
N LYS A 6 15.10 -0.22 -30.82
CA LYS A 6 15.66 0.66 -29.75
C LYS A 6 14.51 1.36 -29.00
N ILE A 7 13.53 0.58 -28.55
CA ILE A 7 12.76 1.00 -27.37
C ILE A 7 13.62 0.51 -26.23
N GLU A 8 14.32 1.43 -25.57
CA GLU A 8 15.00 1.13 -24.31
C GLU A 8 14.01 0.38 -23.43
N LYS A 9 14.29 -0.90 -23.20
CA LYS A 9 13.45 -1.74 -22.36
C LYS A 9 13.55 -1.11 -20.97
N ILE A 10 12.49 -0.40 -20.55
CA ILE A 10 12.44 0.31 -19.26
C ILE A 10 12.91 -0.67 -18.19
N SER A 11 13.91 -0.28 -17.41
CA SER A 11 14.46 -1.16 -16.39
C SER A 11 13.43 -1.40 -15.29
N VAL A 12 13.49 -2.55 -14.62
CA VAL A 12 12.67 -2.83 -13.44
C VAL A 12 12.82 -1.71 -12.39
N SER A 13 14.03 -1.15 -12.27
CA SER A 13 14.30 -0.05 -11.34
C SER A 13 13.51 1.23 -11.66
N GLU A 14 13.29 1.54 -12.95
CA GLU A 14 12.49 2.67 -13.38
C GLU A 14 10.99 2.39 -13.25
N LEU A 15 10.57 1.17 -13.60
CA LEU A 15 9.20 0.70 -13.36
C LEU A 15 8.84 0.81 -11.87
N ASN A 16 9.74 0.44 -10.96
CA ASN A 16 9.55 0.58 -9.52
C ASN A 16 9.39 2.05 -9.10
N LYS A 17 10.17 2.98 -9.69
CA LYS A 17 9.98 4.42 -9.44
C LYS A 17 8.62 4.91 -9.92
N PHE A 18 8.17 4.47 -11.10
CA PHE A 18 6.85 4.81 -11.63
C PHE A 18 5.74 4.22 -10.77
N LEU A 19 5.89 2.97 -10.31
CA LEU A 19 4.96 2.32 -9.40
C LEU A 19 4.78 3.14 -8.12
N LEU A 20 5.89 3.58 -7.50
CA LEU A 20 5.83 4.40 -6.29
C LEU A 20 5.07 5.72 -6.50
N LYS A 21 5.23 6.36 -7.67
CA LYS A 21 4.51 7.59 -8.01
C LYS A 21 3.02 7.31 -8.23
N ALA A 22 2.68 6.27 -8.98
CA ALA A 22 1.30 5.86 -9.22
C ALA A 22 0.57 5.49 -7.92
N CYS A 23 1.23 4.74 -7.03
CA CYS A 23 0.70 4.40 -5.72
C CYS A 23 0.49 5.62 -4.83
N SER A 24 1.43 6.58 -4.84
CA SER A 24 1.31 7.84 -4.08
C SER A 24 0.14 8.70 -4.56
N SER A 25 -0.26 8.55 -5.83
CA SER A 25 -1.41 9.24 -6.43
C SER A 25 -2.72 8.44 -6.38
N GLY A 26 -2.71 7.22 -5.85
CA GLY A 26 -3.91 6.38 -5.75
C GLY A 26 -4.47 5.86 -7.08
N ARG A 27 -3.69 5.91 -8.17
CA ARG A 27 -4.15 5.58 -9.54
C ARG A 27 -4.10 4.07 -9.80
N LEU A 28 -5.16 3.35 -9.46
CA LEU A 28 -5.21 1.88 -9.56
C LEU A 28 -4.90 1.33 -10.95
N GLU A 29 -5.54 1.85 -12.01
CA GLU A 29 -5.34 1.32 -13.36
C GLU A 29 -3.89 1.47 -13.84
N MET A 30 -3.26 2.61 -13.54
CA MET A 30 -1.84 2.84 -13.83
C MET A 30 -0.94 1.88 -13.04
N VAL A 31 -1.28 1.60 -11.77
CA VAL A 31 -0.55 0.59 -10.97
C VAL A 31 -0.64 -0.79 -11.61
N LYS A 32 -1.84 -1.21 -12.06
CA LYS A 32 -2.04 -2.50 -12.74
C LYS A 32 -1.18 -2.62 -14.00
N GLU A 33 -1.11 -1.56 -14.81
CA GLU A 33 -0.27 -1.55 -16.02
C GLU A 33 1.23 -1.65 -15.69
N ILE A 34 1.69 -0.90 -14.69
CA ILE A 34 3.10 -0.89 -14.28
C ILE A 34 3.53 -2.24 -13.69
N VAL A 35 2.68 -2.87 -12.87
CA VAL A 35 2.94 -4.23 -12.33
C VAL A 35 2.96 -5.26 -13.45
N LYS A 36 2.03 -5.19 -14.43
CA LYS A 36 2.04 -6.05 -15.62
C LYS A 36 3.31 -5.89 -16.47
N ALA A 37 3.90 -4.69 -16.48
CA ALA A 37 5.17 -4.42 -17.16
C ALA A 37 6.40 -5.00 -16.43
N GLY A 38 6.23 -5.54 -15.22
CA GLY A 38 7.30 -6.21 -14.46
C GLY A 38 7.81 -5.42 -13.25
N ALA A 39 7.07 -4.42 -12.76
CA ALA A 39 7.40 -3.76 -11.50
C ALA A 39 7.19 -4.69 -10.30
N GLU A 40 8.05 -4.56 -9.29
CA GLU A 40 8.00 -5.32 -8.05
C GLU A 40 6.96 -4.72 -7.10
N ILE A 41 5.93 -5.49 -6.78
CA ILE A 41 4.79 -5.00 -5.98
C ILE A 41 5.15 -4.74 -4.50
N ASP A 42 6.15 -5.44 -3.99
CA ASP A 42 6.69 -5.40 -2.64
C ASP A 42 8.03 -4.63 -2.56
N HIS A 43 8.38 -3.90 -3.63
CA HIS A 43 9.64 -3.17 -3.76
C HIS A 43 9.99 -2.36 -2.50
N ASN A 44 11.27 -2.39 -2.11
CA ASN A 44 11.81 -1.63 -0.98
C ASN A 44 10.99 -1.84 0.32
N LYS A 45 10.78 -3.11 0.69
CA LYS A 45 10.07 -3.52 1.91
C LYS A 45 8.63 -3.01 1.94
N ASN A 46 7.83 -3.37 0.93
CA ASN A 46 6.42 -2.99 0.81
C ASN A 46 6.18 -1.47 0.75
N LEU A 47 7.12 -0.72 0.16
CA LEU A 47 6.95 0.72 -0.01
C LEU A 47 5.77 1.09 -0.94
N PRO A 48 5.47 0.36 -2.05
CA PRO A 48 4.33 0.66 -2.90
C PRO A 48 3.00 0.69 -2.14
N ILE A 49 2.72 -0.34 -1.32
CA ILE A 49 1.48 -0.37 -0.53
C ILE A 49 1.46 0.72 0.54
N ALA A 50 2.60 1.04 1.17
CA ALA A 50 2.67 2.19 2.08
C ALA A 50 2.36 3.53 1.38
N LYS A 51 2.82 3.74 0.13
CA LYS A 51 2.44 4.91 -0.66
C LYS A 51 0.96 4.92 -1.03
N ALA A 52 0.37 3.76 -1.32
CA ALA A 52 -1.07 3.65 -1.52
C ALA A 52 -1.84 4.05 -0.25
N CYS A 53 -1.40 3.63 0.94
CA CYS A 53 -1.99 4.04 2.22
C CYS A 53 -1.92 5.56 2.42
N LYS A 54 -0.80 6.20 2.05
CA LYS A 54 -0.66 7.67 2.05
C LYS A 54 -1.67 8.36 1.13
N SER A 55 -1.99 7.76 -0.02
CA SER A 55 -2.98 8.33 -0.93
C SER A 55 -4.42 8.22 -0.41
N GLY A 56 -4.67 7.36 0.59
CA GLY A 56 -6.01 7.09 1.11
C GLY A 56 -6.86 6.16 0.23
N SER A 57 -6.31 5.66 -0.89
CA SER A 57 -7.04 4.80 -1.83
C SER A 57 -7.19 3.37 -1.30
N VAL A 58 -8.31 3.10 -0.65
CA VAL A 58 -8.62 1.79 -0.05
C VAL A 58 -8.68 0.68 -1.11
N GLU A 59 -9.22 0.99 -2.30
CA GLU A 59 -9.31 0.02 -3.40
C GLU A 59 -7.92 -0.40 -3.89
N LEU A 60 -7.01 0.57 -4.06
CA LEU A 60 -5.63 0.28 -4.43
C LEU A 60 -4.90 -0.54 -3.36
N VAL A 61 -5.09 -0.20 -2.08
CA VAL A 61 -4.49 -0.96 -0.98
C VAL A 61 -4.99 -2.41 -0.97
N ARG A 62 -6.29 -2.64 -1.16
CA ARG A 62 -6.85 -3.99 -1.29
C ARG A 62 -6.22 -4.74 -2.46
N TRP A 63 -6.16 -4.11 -3.62
CA TRP A 63 -5.61 -4.75 -4.81
C TRP A 63 -4.13 -5.13 -4.62
N LEU A 64 -3.30 -4.23 -4.07
CA LEU A 64 -1.89 -4.52 -3.79
C LEU A 64 -1.73 -5.68 -2.82
N HIS A 65 -2.54 -5.71 -1.75
CA HIS A 65 -2.50 -6.79 -0.78
C HIS A 65 -2.88 -8.14 -1.39
N CYS A 66 -3.97 -8.20 -2.17
CA CYS A 66 -4.39 -9.41 -2.87
C CYS A 66 -3.35 -9.91 -3.90
N ASN A 67 -2.43 -9.05 -4.34
CA ASN A 67 -1.34 -9.40 -5.25
C ASN A 67 0.00 -9.63 -4.53
N GLY A 68 -0.01 -9.83 -3.21
CA GLY A 68 1.15 -10.29 -2.44
C GLY A 68 1.91 -9.21 -1.68
N ALA A 69 1.50 -7.94 -1.73
CA ALA A 69 2.09 -6.92 -0.87
C ALA A 69 1.63 -7.10 0.59
N ASP A 70 2.58 -7.07 1.53
CA ASP A 70 2.27 -7.21 2.94
C ASP A 70 1.76 -5.88 3.52
N LEU A 71 0.52 -5.90 4.00
CA LEU A 71 -0.14 -4.79 4.67
C LEU A 71 -0.05 -4.90 6.21
N THR A 72 0.39 -6.05 6.73
CA THR A 72 0.27 -6.42 8.14
C THR A 72 1.51 -6.12 8.96
N ASP A 73 2.61 -5.69 8.34
CA ASP A 73 3.83 -5.31 9.05
C ASP A 73 3.59 -4.09 9.97
N PRO A 74 3.69 -4.25 11.31
CA PRO A 74 3.50 -3.16 12.27
C PRO A 74 4.61 -2.11 12.21
N LYS A 75 5.74 -2.41 11.57
CA LYS A 75 6.81 -1.44 11.34
C LYS A 75 6.65 -0.71 10.00
N SER A 76 5.64 -1.07 9.20
CA SER A 76 5.42 -0.45 7.91
C SER A 76 5.00 1.01 8.06
N LYS A 77 5.39 1.83 7.07
CA LYS A 77 4.94 3.23 6.99
C LYS A 77 3.45 3.35 6.69
N CYS A 78 2.81 2.28 6.22
CA CYS A 78 1.40 2.29 5.84
C CYS A 78 0.51 2.65 7.04
N PHE A 79 0.71 1.98 8.18
CA PHE A 79 -0.05 2.24 9.40
C PHE A 79 0.09 3.70 9.86
N TYR A 80 1.32 4.20 9.94
CA TYR A 80 1.59 5.61 10.26
C TYR A 80 0.88 6.57 9.30
N TYR A 81 0.95 6.31 7.99
CA TYR A 81 0.30 7.18 7.02
C TYR A 81 -1.22 7.18 7.18
N SER A 82 -1.85 6.03 7.33
CA SER A 82 -3.31 5.93 7.54
C SER A 82 -3.77 6.67 8.79
N CYS A 83 -3.00 6.60 9.88
CA CYS A 83 -3.26 7.40 11.08
C CYS A 83 -3.08 8.91 10.83
N SER A 84 -1.99 9.32 10.17
CA SER A 84 -1.69 10.74 9.91
C SER A 84 -2.74 11.45 9.05
N ILE A 85 -3.40 10.70 8.16
CA ILE A 85 -4.48 11.22 7.30
C ILE A 85 -5.88 11.02 7.91
N HIS A 86 -5.98 10.51 9.14
CA HIS A 86 -7.25 10.18 9.81
C HIS A 86 -8.16 9.23 8.98
N ASN A 87 -7.57 8.33 8.19
CA ASN A 87 -8.33 7.37 7.38
C ASN A 87 -8.57 6.08 8.18
N PHE A 88 -9.64 6.11 8.98
CA PHE A 88 -10.06 4.98 9.82
C PHE A 88 -10.40 3.73 8.99
N GLY A 89 -10.94 3.89 7.78
CA GLY A 89 -11.27 2.78 6.89
C GLY A 89 -10.05 1.92 6.51
N LEU A 90 -8.88 2.55 6.28
CA LEU A 90 -7.64 1.80 6.07
C LEU A 90 -7.17 1.08 7.32
N VAL A 91 -7.28 1.68 8.51
CA VAL A 91 -6.90 1.02 9.77
C VAL A 91 -7.78 -0.19 10.04
N ILE A 92 -9.08 -0.07 9.78
CA ILE A 92 -10.03 -1.19 9.86
C ILE A 92 -9.64 -2.28 8.86
N LEU A 93 -9.35 -1.92 7.61
CA LEU A 93 -8.92 -2.87 6.58
C LEU A 93 -7.66 -3.64 7.00
N MET A 94 -6.64 -2.95 7.53
CA MET A 94 -5.42 -3.59 8.05
C MET A 94 -5.76 -4.60 9.14
N THR A 95 -6.63 -4.23 10.06
CA THR A 95 -7.06 -5.09 11.18
C THR A 95 -7.79 -6.33 10.67
N CYS A 96 -8.68 -6.17 9.68
CA CYS A 96 -9.36 -7.29 9.01
C CYS A 96 -8.39 -8.25 8.32
N TYR A 97 -7.24 -7.77 7.82
CA TYR A 97 -6.18 -8.62 7.28
C TYR A 97 -5.20 -9.16 8.34
N GLY A 98 -5.46 -8.93 9.63
CA GLY A 98 -4.69 -9.51 10.73
C GLY A 98 -3.54 -8.63 11.26
N PHE A 99 -3.51 -7.35 10.92
CA PHE A 99 -2.57 -6.39 11.52
C PHE A 99 -2.72 -6.35 13.05
N LYS A 100 -1.60 -6.51 13.75
CA LYS A 100 -1.52 -6.37 15.22
C LYS A 100 -0.58 -5.22 15.53
N SER A 101 -1.04 -4.21 16.26
CA SER A 101 -0.09 -3.18 16.70
C SER A 101 0.85 -3.70 17.76
N THR A 102 1.89 -2.91 17.97
CA THR A 102 2.80 -3.01 19.11
C THR A 102 2.54 -1.88 20.11
N LYS A 103 3.12 -2.01 21.31
CA LYS A 103 3.04 -1.04 22.44
C LYS A 103 3.64 0.35 22.16
N ASN A 104 4.08 0.65 20.93
CA ASN A 104 4.62 1.97 20.57
C ASN A 104 3.59 2.82 19.79
N HIS A 105 2.35 2.37 19.68
CA HIS A 105 1.29 3.03 18.90
C HIS A 105 0.25 3.74 19.79
N ASP A 106 0.62 4.00 21.05
CA ASP A 106 -0.21 3.86 22.25
C ASP A 106 -1.30 4.92 22.55
N SER A 107 -1.61 5.87 21.67
CA SER A 107 -2.76 6.78 21.92
C SER A 107 -3.77 6.81 20.77
N TYR A 108 -3.29 6.99 19.53
CA TYR A 108 -4.15 7.05 18.35
C TYR A 108 -4.59 5.65 17.87
N TYR A 109 -3.72 4.63 17.97
CA TYR A 109 -4.12 3.26 17.64
C TYR A 109 -5.18 2.72 18.59
N LEU A 110 -5.00 2.95 19.91
CA LEU A 110 -5.96 2.51 20.92
C LEU A 110 -7.33 3.15 20.71
N LYS A 111 -7.39 4.44 20.30
CA LYS A 111 -8.67 5.07 19.96
C LYS A 111 -9.33 4.38 18.76
N CYS A 112 -8.63 4.24 17.63
CA CYS A 112 -9.14 3.58 16.42
C CYS A 112 -9.62 2.13 16.70
N ILE A 113 -8.84 1.37 17.46
CA ILE A 113 -9.12 -0.03 17.81
C ILE A 113 -10.25 -0.14 18.80
N SER A 114 -10.32 0.76 19.79
CA SER A 114 -11.42 0.75 20.76
C SER A 114 -12.76 1.01 20.08
N GLU A 115 -12.80 1.87 19.06
CA GLU A 115 -13.99 2.10 18.23
C GLU A 115 -14.33 0.87 17.39
N TYR A 116 -13.34 0.21 16.80
CA TYR A 116 -13.55 -1.03 16.04
C TYR A 116 -14.06 -2.20 16.91
N ILE A 117 -13.43 -2.44 18.07
CA ILE A 117 -13.87 -3.49 19.01
C ILE A 117 -15.30 -3.22 19.50
N LYS A 118 -15.69 -1.95 19.69
CA LYS A 118 -17.07 -1.56 20.02
C LYS A 118 -18.07 -1.88 18.91
N LEU A 119 -17.65 -1.94 17.65
CA LEU A 119 -18.50 -2.29 16.51
C LEU A 119 -18.77 -3.80 16.39
N GLY A 120 -18.19 -4.64 17.25
CA GLY A 120 -18.59 -6.05 17.40
C GLY A 120 -18.14 -7.00 16.28
N ILE A 121 -17.26 -6.56 15.38
CA ILE A 121 -16.74 -7.39 14.29
C ILE A 121 -15.57 -8.22 14.85
N LYS A 122 -15.89 -9.45 15.28
CA LYS A 122 -14.93 -10.48 15.72
C LYS A 122 -14.35 -11.25 14.56
#